data_AF-V9SHE5-F1
#
_entry.id   AF-V9SHE5-F1
#
_cell.length_a   1.000
_cell.length_b   1.000
_cell.length_c   1.000
_cell.angle_alpha   90.00
_cell.angle_beta   90.00
_cell.angle_gamma   90.00
#
_symmetry.space_group_name_H-M   'P 1'
#
loop_
_entity.id
_entity.type
_entity.pdbx_description
1 polymer ?
#
loop_
_entity_poly.entity_id
_entity_poly.type
_entity_poly.pdbx_seq_one_letter_code
_entity_poly.pdbx_strand_id
1 'polypeptide(L)'
;MDYLNYTVGVTMTNHKFHNLFGEPPRQAEGKITQRELELASSIQKVTVEVVLRVAKTVKKELGAEYLCLAGGVALNCVANGRILRESDFKDIKIQPAAADAGGAVGAALPIWHEYHANPRIPTASDHMKGSYRGPSFSEAEILEYVNSADIPYQRLADSEFMPRLANILEQGNVVGWFSPQMELGLCDLGSRWIIADSRSPKMQSVMNLKIKYRESFRP
;
A
#
# COMPACT_ATOMS: atom_id res chain seq x y z
N MET A 1 -0.64 -25.23 -16.03
CA MET A 1 -1.26 -24.40 -14.96
C MET A 1 -2.27 -25.28 -14.25
N ASP A 2 -1.78 -26.32 -13.59
CA ASP A 2 -2.65 -27.47 -13.30
C ASP A 2 -3.39 -27.32 -11.98
N TYR A 3 -2.90 -26.45 -11.10
CA TYR A 3 -3.39 -26.25 -9.73
C TYR A 3 -4.17 -24.93 -9.57
N LEU A 4 -4.08 -24.04 -10.55
CA LEU A 4 -4.62 -22.68 -10.49
C LEU A 4 -5.76 -22.55 -11.51
N ASN A 5 -6.82 -21.84 -11.12
CA ASN A 5 -8.05 -21.73 -11.91
C ASN A 5 -8.32 -20.31 -12.43
N TYR A 6 -7.52 -19.33 -12.02
CA TYR A 6 -7.78 -17.91 -12.30
C TYR A 6 -7.66 -17.49 -13.77
N THR A 7 -7.10 -18.34 -14.63
CA THR A 7 -6.99 -18.07 -16.06
C THR A 7 -8.29 -18.35 -16.82
N VAL A 8 -9.19 -19.18 -16.27
CA VAL A 8 -10.40 -19.66 -16.98
C VAL A 8 -11.64 -19.74 -16.08
N GLY A 9 -11.49 -19.57 -14.77
CA GLY A 9 -12.58 -19.68 -13.80
C GLY A 9 -12.61 -18.50 -12.82
N VAL A 10 -13.60 -18.54 -11.92
CA VAL A 10 -13.86 -17.49 -10.92
C VAL A 10 -13.16 -17.74 -9.58
N THR A 11 -12.36 -18.80 -9.47
CA THR A 11 -11.62 -19.15 -8.25
C THR A 11 -10.12 -19.12 -8.49
N MET A 12 -9.35 -18.92 -7.43
CA MET A 12 -7.88 -18.89 -7.54
C MET A 12 -7.27 -20.28 -7.69
N THR A 13 -7.78 -21.25 -6.94
CA THR A 13 -7.29 -22.64 -6.89
C THR A 13 -8.37 -23.62 -7.37
N ASN A 14 -7.94 -24.81 -7.80
CA ASN A 14 -8.83 -25.91 -8.21
C ASN A 14 -8.69 -27.14 -7.30
N HIS A 15 -9.47 -28.19 -7.59
CA HIS A 15 -9.47 -29.44 -6.82
C HIS A 15 -8.09 -30.11 -6.74
N LYS A 16 -7.23 -29.99 -7.75
CA LYS A 16 -5.86 -30.54 -7.69
C LYS A 16 -5.04 -29.84 -6.60
N PHE A 17 -5.20 -28.52 -6.45
CA PHE A 17 -4.57 -27.78 -5.35
C PHE A 17 -5.14 -28.22 -4.00
N HIS A 18 -6.47 -28.38 -3.90
CA HIS A 18 -7.11 -28.82 -2.67
C HIS A 18 -6.60 -30.20 -2.24
N ASN A 19 -6.49 -31.14 -3.18
CA ASN A 19 -5.94 -32.47 -2.93
C ASN A 19 -4.46 -32.42 -2.53
N LEU A 20 -3.65 -31.58 -3.17
CA LEU A 20 -2.23 -31.43 -2.84
C LEU A 20 -2.03 -30.92 -1.41
N PHE A 21 -2.89 -30.02 -0.94
CA PHE A 21 -2.83 -29.42 0.39
C PHE A 21 -3.86 -29.99 1.37
N GLY A 22 -4.43 -31.17 1.05
CA GLY A 22 -5.26 -32.00 1.93
C GLY A 22 -6.69 -31.53 2.22
N GLU A 23 -7.07 -30.30 1.85
CA GLU A 23 -8.36 -29.72 2.22
C GLU A 23 -8.81 -28.64 1.20
N PRO A 24 -10.13 -28.38 1.10
CA PRO A 24 -10.66 -27.28 0.29
C PRO A 24 -10.24 -25.89 0.84
N PRO A 25 -10.55 -24.81 0.10
CA PRO A 25 -10.34 -23.46 0.58
C PRO A 25 -11.15 -23.19 1.84
N ARG A 26 -10.57 -22.43 2.78
CA ARG A 26 -11.28 -21.93 3.96
C ARG A 26 -12.52 -21.14 3.53
N GLN A 27 -13.64 -21.36 4.22
CA GLN A 27 -14.85 -20.54 4.04
C GLN A 27 -14.58 -19.08 4.42
N ALA A 28 -15.25 -18.15 3.73
CA ALA A 28 -15.17 -16.73 4.05
C ALA A 28 -15.52 -16.52 5.53
N GLU A 29 -14.80 -15.62 6.21
CA GLU A 29 -14.99 -15.31 7.65
C GLU A 29 -14.80 -16.49 8.63
N GLY A 30 -14.45 -17.68 8.14
CA GLY A 30 -14.12 -18.84 8.97
C GLY A 30 -12.83 -18.64 9.78
N LYS A 31 -12.64 -19.47 10.81
CA LYS A 31 -11.43 -19.44 11.64
C LYS A 31 -10.17 -19.65 10.80
N ILE A 32 -9.17 -18.79 10.99
CA ILE A 32 -7.83 -18.95 10.41
C ILE A 32 -7.07 -19.96 11.26
N THR A 33 -6.65 -21.06 10.64
CA THR A 33 -5.90 -22.13 11.29
C THR A 33 -4.41 -22.04 10.97
N GLN A 34 -3.60 -22.88 11.63
CA GLN A 34 -2.17 -22.98 11.36
C GLN A 34 -1.88 -23.29 9.88
N ARG A 35 -2.74 -24.07 9.23
CA ARG A 35 -2.60 -24.41 7.80
C ARG A 35 -2.63 -23.16 6.92
N GLU A 36 -3.60 -22.25 7.10
CA GLU A 36 -3.66 -21.02 6.31
C GLU A 36 -2.43 -20.13 6.53
N LEU A 37 -1.94 -20.07 7.77
CA LEU A 37 -0.75 -19.30 8.12
C LEU A 37 0.51 -19.88 7.45
N GLU A 38 0.67 -21.20 7.46
CA GLU A 38 1.79 -21.89 6.82
C GLU A 38 1.76 -21.77 5.30
N LEU A 39 0.57 -21.89 4.69
CA LEU A 39 0.38 -21.66 3.27
C LEU A 39 0.75 -20.23 2.88
N ALA A 40 0.24 -19.22 3.60
CA ALA A 40 0.53 -17.81 3.33
C ALA A 40 2.04 -17.51 3.48
N SER A 41 2.66 -18.03 4.55
CA SER A 41 4.10 -17.90 4.79
C SER A 41 4.93 -18.53 3.66
N SER A 42 4.55 -19.73 3.21
CA SER A 42 5.24 -20.45 2.15
C SER A 42 5.14 -19.73 0.81
N ILE A 43 3.94 -19.26 0.45
CA ILE A 43 3.71 -18.47 -0.77
C ILE A 43 4.52 -17.18 -0.73
N GLN A 44 4.51 -16.47 0.40
CA GLN A 44 5.31 -15.26 0.59
C GLN A 44 6.80 -15.54 0.41
N LYS A 45 7.32 -16.62 1.03
CA LYS A 45 8.73 -17.01 0.92
C LYS A 45 9.14 -17.29 -0.52
N VAL A 46 8.36 -18.10 -1.25
CA VAL A 46 8.63 -18.44 -2.65
C VAL A 46 8.51 -17.22 -3.55
N THR A 47 7.48 -16.38 -3.36
CA THR A 47 7.28 -15.14 -4.15
C THR A 47 8.50 -14.23 -4.03
N VAL A 48 8.94 -13.98 -2.79
CA VAL A 48 10.10 -13.15 -2.50
C VAL A 48 11.38 -13.73 -3.10
N GLU A 49 11.56 -15.05 -3.02
CA GLU A 49 12.71 -15.73 -3.62
C GLU A 49 12.75 -15.56 -5.14
N VAL A 50 11.62 -15.77 -5.82
CA VAL A 50 11.50 -15.60 -7.26
C VAL A 50 11.79 -14.15 -7.67
N VAL A 51 11.15 -13.19 -6.99
CA VAL A 51 11.36 -11.75 -7.24
C VAL A 51 12.83 -11.36 -7.07
N LEU A 52 13.49 -11.83 -6.02
CA LEU A 52 14.91 -11.55 -5.79
C LEU A 52 15.81 -12.17 -6.86
N ARG A 53 15.52 -13.40 -7.30
CA ARG A 53 16.27 -14.05 -8.40
C ARG A 53 16.14 -13.24 -9.68
N VAL A 54 14.93 -12.78 -10.02
CA VAL A 54 14.71 -11.91 -11.18
C VAL A 54 15.50 -10.62 -11.07
N ALA A 55 15.45 -9.93 -9.91
CA ALA A 55 16.20 -8.69 -9.71
C ALA A 55 17.72 -8.88 -9.87
N LYS A 56 18.28 -9.97 -9.31
CA LYS A 56 19.71 -10.31 -9.45
C LYS A 56 20.09 -10.63 -10.90
N THR A 57 19.23 -11.33 -11.62
CA THR A 57 19.44 -11.60 -13.05
C THR A 57 19.48 -10.29 -13.85
N VAL A 58 18.50 -9.40 -13.64
CA VAL A 58 18.46 -8.08 -14.29
C VAL A 58 19.73 -7.28 -13.99
N LYS A 59 20.18 -7.27 -12.72
CA LYS A 59 21.44 -6.61 -12.33
C LYS A 59 22.64 -7.17 -13.08
N LYS A 60 22.74 -8.50 -13.16
CA LYS A 60 23.84 -9.20 -13.83
C LYS A 60 23.86 -8.96 -15.33
N GLU A 61 22.69 -8.98 -15.98
CA GLU A 61 22.57 -8.86 -17.43
C GLU A 61 22.74 -7.42 -17.92
N LEU A 62 22.19 -6.45 -17.19
CA LEU A 62 22.16 -5.06 -17.64
C LEU A 62 23.23 -4.18 -16.98
N GLY A 63 23.83 -4.62 -15.87
CA GLY A 63 24.78 -3.81 -15.09
C GLY A 63 24.17 -2.54 -14.49
N ALA A 64 22.84 -2.38 -14.54
CA ALA A 64 22.14 -1.17 -14.14
C ALA A 64 22.36 -0.83 -12.65
N GLU A 65 22.53 0.44 -12.34
CA GLU A 65 22.75 0.89 -10.95
C GLU A 65 21.46 1.00 -10.15
N TYR A 66 20.33 1.27 -10.82
CA TYR A 66 19.03 1.55 -10.22
C TYR A 66 17.95 0.64 -10.79
N LEU A 67 16.99 0.24 -9.96
CA LEU A 67 15.88 -0.62 -10.37
C LEU A 67 14.54 0.10 -10.21
N CYS A 68 13.74 0.17 -11.27
CA CYS A 68 12.36 0.65 -11.22
C CYS A 68 11.38 -0.53 -11.18
N LEU A 69 10.42 -0.47 -10.27
CA LEU A 69 9.44 -1.53 -10.02
C LEU A 69 8.01 -1.02 -10.22
N ALA A 70 7.22 -1.79 -10.97
CA ALA A 70 5.79 -1.60 -11.18
C ALA A 70 5.09 -2.98 -11.28
N GLY A 71 3.77 -2.98 -11.35
CA GLY A 71 2.92 -4.17 -11.26
C GLY A 71 2.48 -4.46 -9.83
N GLY A 72 1.36 -5.17 -9.65
CA GLY A 72 0.78 -5.44 -8.32
C GLY A 72 1.74 -6.15 -7.35
N VAL A 73 2.61 -7.02 -7.86
CA VAL A 73 3.63 -7.71 -7.04
C VAL A 73 4.68 -6.74 -6.48
N ALA A 74 4.94 -5.62 -7.15
CA ALA A 74 5.87 -4.59 -6.66
C ALA A 74 5.37 -3.86 -5.40
N LEU A 75 4.12 -4.08 -4.98
CA LEU A 75 3.61 -3.59 -3.69
C LEU A 75 3.98 -4.50 -2.51
N ASN A 76 4.70 -5.60 -2.75
CA ASN A 76 5.20 -6.47 -1.69
C ASN A 76 6.43 -5.84 -1.00
N CYS A 77 6.19 -5.09 0.09
CA CYS A 77 7.25 -4.38 0.82
C CYS A 77 8.34 -5.31 1.39
N VAL A 78 7.99 -6.56 1.72
CA VAL A 78 8.97 -7.56 2.19
C VAL A 78 9.93 -7.94 1.05
N ALA A 79 9.41 -8.14 -0.16
CA ALA A 79 10.24 -8.42 -1.34
C ALA A 79 11.13 -7.21 -1.68
N ASN A 80 10.56 -6.00 -1.70
CA ASN A 80 11.28 -4.77 -1.99
C ASN A 80 12.41 -4.52 -0.99
N GLY A 81 12.16 -4.71 0.31
CA GLY A 81 13.19 -4.57 1.34
C GLY A 81 14.33 -5.56 1.17
N ARG A 82 14.05 -6.79 0.70
CA ARG A 82 15.10 -7.78 0.38
C ARG A 82 15.86 -7.43 -0.89
N ILE A 83 15.19 -6.97 -1.96
CA ILE A 83 15.88 -6.46 -3.16
C ILE A 83 16.89 -5.38 -2.76
N LEU A 84 16.45 -4.35 -2.03
CA LEU A 84 17.31 -3.24 -1.63
C LEU A 84 18.56 -3.69 -0.85
N ARG A 85 18.43 -4.72 -0.02
CA ARG A 85 19.55 -5.24 0.79
C ARG A 85 20.42 -6.28 0.08
N GLU A 86 19.87 -7.03 -0.88
CA GLU A 86 20.47 -8.28 -1.35
C GLU A 86 20.79 -8.30 -2.87
N SER A 87 20.45 -7.29 -3.66
CA SER A 87 20.54 -7.33 -5.15
C SER A 87 21.50 -6.33 -5.82
N ASP A 88 22.44 -5.76 -5.06
CA ASP A 88 23.53 -4.87 -5.54
C ASP A 88 23.08 -3.63 -6.36
N PHE A 89 21.79 -3.28 -6.33
CA PHE A 89 21.31 -1.99 -6.80
C PHE A 89 21.65 -0.91 -5.76
N LYS A 90 22.04 0.27 -6.24
CA LYS A 90 22.29 1.44 -5.37
C LYS A 90 21.00 1.94 -4.72
N ASP A 91 19.91 1.90 -5.47
CA ASP A 91 18.58 2.26 -5.00
C ASP A 91 17.49 1.61 -5.87
N ILE A 92 16.28 1.53 -5.32
CA ILE A 92 15.09 1.06 -6.01
C ILE A 92 13.98 2.11 -5.98
N LYS A 93 13.30 2.30 -7.10
CA LYS A 93 12.13 3.17 -7.20
C LYS A 93 10.88 2.34 -7.46
N ILE A 94 9.91 2.42 -6.56
CA ILE A 94 8.61 1.77 -6.72
C ILE A 94 7.58 2.85 -7.03
N GLN A 95 6.74 2.61 -8.04
CA GLN A 95 5.65 3.52 -8.35
C GLN A 95 4.57 3.46 -7.24
N PRO A 96 4.11 4.59 -6.67
CA PRO A 96 3.09 4.57 -5.59
C PRO A 96 1.79 3.88 -5.99
N ALA A 97 1.37 4.09 -7.25
CA ALA A 97 0.31 3.33 -7.90
C ALA A 97 0.89 2.21 -8.78
N ALA A 98 1.73 1.32 -8.23
CA ALA A 98 2.38 0.27 -9.02
C ALA A 98 1.40 -0.75 -9.62
N ALA A 99 0.27 -1.01 -8.97
CA ALA A 99 -0.79 -1.86 -9.49
C ALA A 99 -1.56 -1.17 -10.64
N ASP A 100 -2.67 -1.75 -11.07
CA ASP A 100 -3.43 -1.32 -12.25
C ASP A 100 -3.88 0.14 -12.21
N ALA A 101 -4.03 0.74 -11.01
CA ALA A 101 -4.31 2.16 -10.83
C ALA A 101 -3.25 3.08 -11.49
N GLY A 102 -2.00 2.63 -11.64
CA GLY A 102 -0.95 3.37 -12.35
C GLY A 102 -0.99 3.25 -13.86
N GLY A 103 -1.85 2.38 -14.42
CA GLY A 103 -1.91 2.10 -15.86
C GLY A 103 -2.20 3.35 -16.70
N ALA A 104 -3.06 4.25 -16.21
CA ALA A 104 -3.35 5.51 -16.90
C ALA A 104 -2.10 6.39 -17.05
N VAL A 105 -1.30 6.52 -15.98
CA VAL A 105 -0.02 7.26 -16.02
C VAL A 105 1.00 6.51 -16.90
N GLY A 106 1.04 5.18 -16.79
CA GLY A 106 1.91 4.33 -17.60
C GLY A 106 1.62 4.39 -19.11
N ALA A 107 0.38 4.67 -19.51
CA ALA A 107 0.01 4.88 -20.91
C ALA A 107 0.27 6.33 -21.38
N ALA A 108 -0.02 7.32 -20.53
CA ALA A 108 0.14 8.73 -20.87
C ALA A 108 1.60 9.15 -21.06
N LEU A 109 2.53 8.65 -20.22
CA LEU A 109 3.92 9.08 -20.25
C LEU A 109 4.66 8.71 -21.54
N PRO A 110 4.58 7.47 -22.07
CA PRO A 110 5.16 7.13 -23.37
C PRO A 110 4.54 7.92 -24.53
N ILE A 111 3.21 8.12 -24.52
CA ILE A 111 2.55 8.93 -25.56
C ILE A 111 3.10 10.36 -25.56
N TRP A 112 3.20 10.97 -24.37
CA TRP A 112 3.67 12.35 -24.24
C TRP A 112 5.14 12.51 -24.65
N HIS A 113 6.01 11.63 -24.15
CA HIS A 113 7.46 11.78 -24.31
C HIS A 113 8.02 11.11 -25.57
N GLU A 114 7.50 9.96 -25.98
CA GLU A 114 7.99 9.21 -27.13
C GLU A 114 7.21 9.58 -28.40
N TYR A 115 5.88 9.52 -28.38
CA TYR A 115 5.07 9.79 -29.58
C TYR A 115 4.98 11.27 -29.94
N HIS A 116 4.81 12.14 -28.95
CA HIS A 116 4.78 13.60 -29.16
C HIS A 116 6.16 14.26 -29.05
N ALA A 117 7.22 13.48 -28.81
CA ALA A 117 8.61 13.96 -28.71
C ALA A 117 8.82 15.11 -27.71
N ASN A 118 7.96 15.24 -26.69
CA ASN A 118 8.15 16.25 -25.66
C ASN A 118 9.31 15.83 -24.74
N PRO A 119 10.29 16.72 -24.49
CA PRO A 119 11.45 16.37 -23.68
C PRO A 119 11.04 16.02 -22.25
N ARG A 120 11.63 14.95 -21.71
CA ARG A 120 11.59 14.69 -20.27
C ARG A 120 12.67 15.53 -19.59
N ILE A 121 12.26 16.34 -18.61
CA ILE A 121 13.18 17.09 -17.76
C ILE A 121 13.26 16.36 -16.42
N PRO A 122 14.26 15.49 -16.21
CA PRO A 122 14.49 14.90 -14.89
C PRO A 122 14.92 16.02 -13.93
N THR A 123 14.30 16.07 -12.76
CA THR A 123 14.75 16.93 -11.67
C THR A 123 15.12 16.04 -10.48
N ALA A 124 15.93 16.58 -9.57
CA ALA A 124 16.32 15.89 -8.35
C ALA A 124 15.18 15.84 -7.31
N SER A 125 14.09 16.60 -7.50
CA SER A 125 13.01 16.72 -6.53
C SER A 125 11.82 15.82 -6.85
N ASP A 126 10.99 15.57 -5.83
CA ASP A 126 9.80 14.74 -5.99
C ASP A 126 8.71 15.45 -6.80
N HIS A 127 8.64 15.11 -8.09
CA HIS A 127 7.57 15.55 -8.98
C HIS A 127 6.19 15.01 -8.60
N MET A 128 6.08 13.93 -7.83
CA MET A 128 4.79 13.42 -7.38
C MET A 128 4.27 14.15 -6.14
N LYS A 129 5.08 15.02 -5.50
CA LYS A 129 4.73 15.76 -4.28
C LYS A 129 4.16 14.82 -3.21
N GLY A 130 4.92 13.83 -2.77
CA GLY A 130 4.47 12.82 -1.80
C GLY A 130 3.41 11.86 -2.33
N SER A 131 3.11 11.88 -3.63
CA SER A 131 1.94 11.25 -4.26
C SER A 131 0.62 11.96 -3.98
N TYR A 132 0.61 13.19 -3.47
CA TYR A 132 -0.60 13.99 -3.25
C TYR A 132 -1.16 14.53 -4.59
N ARG A 133 -1.74 13.64 -5.40
CA ARG A 133 -2.22 13.88 -6.77
C ARG A 133 -3.70 13.56 -6.98
N GLY A 134 -4.42 13.20 -5.92
CA GLY A 134 -5.87 13.00 -5.95
C GLY A 134 -6.65 14.31 -5.83
N PRO A 135 -7.96 14.26 -5.56
CA PRO A 135 -8.77 15.44 -5.26
C PRO A 135 -8.26 16.22 -4.05
N SER A 136 -8.62 17.50 -3.98
CA SER A 136 -8.36 18.36 -2.83
C SER A 136 -9.65 19.05 -2.41
N PHE A 137 -9.77 19.34 -1.12
CA PHE A 137 -10.97 19.93 -0.54
C PHE A 137 -10.57 21.20 0.20
N SER A 138 -11.15 22.32 -0.20
CA SER A 138 -10.97 23.61 0.46
C SER A 138 -11.61 23.62 1.85
N GLU A 139 -11.16 24.55 2.70
CA GLU A 139 -11.78 24.76 4.01
C GLU A 139 -13.27 25.06 3.89
N ALA A 140 -13.67 25.84 2.87
CA ALA A 140 -15.07 26.18 2.62
C ALA A 140 -15.93 24.93 2.38
N GLU A 141 -15.48 24.00 1.53
CA GLU A 141 -16.19 22.73 1.26
C GLU A 141 -16.28 21.85 2.51
N ILE A 142 -15.20 21.78 3.31
CA ILE A 142 -15.19 21.01 4.56
C ILE A 142 -16.22 21.59 5.55
N LEU A 143 -16.25 22.91 5.71
CA LEU A 143 -17.15 23.59 6.62
C LEU A 143 -18.61 23.49 6.17
N GLU A 144 -18.87 23.62 4.87
CA GLU A 144 -20.18 23.43 4.29
C GLU A 144 -20.71 22.03 4.64
N TYR A 145 -19.90 20.99 4.43
CA TYR A 145 -20.26 19.63 4.77
C TYR A 145 -20.54 19.46 6.27
N VAL A 146 -19.61 19.90 7.13
CA VAL A 146 -19.72 19.76 8.59
C VAL A 146 -20.96 20.49 9.13
N ASN A 147 -21.26 21.69 8.62
CA ASN A 147 -22.46 22.45 8.99
C ASN A 147 -23.74 21.76 8.46
N SER A 148 -23.74 21.27 7.21
CA SER A 148 -24.90 20.60 6.63
C SER A 148 -25.28 19.31 7.35
N ALA A 149 -24.30 18.68 8.00
CA ALA A 149 -24.45 17.44 8.76
C ALA A 149 -24.67 17.69 10.27
N ASP A 150 -24.77 18.95 10.71
CA ASP A 150 -24.88 19.35 12.12
C ASP A 150 -23.80 18.71 13.03
N ILE A 151 -22.57 18.55 12.50
CA ILE A 151 -21.46 17.92 13.21
C ILE A 151 -20.78 18.98 14.10
N PRO A 152 -20.72 18.80 15.43
CA PRO A 152 -20.00 19.73 16.30
C PRO A 152 -18.51 19.74 16.00
N TYR A 153 -17.93 20.93 15.86
CA TYR A 153 -16.50 21.09 15.59
C TYR A 153 -15.91 22.27 16.37
N GLN A 154 -14.58 22.26 16.49
CA GLN A 154 -13.81 23.38 17.02
C GLN A 154 -12.70 23.72 16.01
N ARG A 155 -12.55 25.01 15.71
CA ARG A 155 -11.38 25.50 14.98
C ARG A 155 -10.28 25.84 15.97
N LEU A 156 -9.07 25.41 15.66
CA LEU A 156 -7.87 25.63 16.45
C LEU A 156 -6.76 26.12 15.52
N ALA A 157 -5.93 27.03 15.99
CA ALA A 157 -4.70 27.37 15.28
C ALA A 157 -3.69 26.21 15.42
N ASP A 158 -2.78 26.04 14.46
CA ASP A 158 -1.78 24.95 14.48
C ASP A 158 -0.97 24.91 15.78
N SER A 159 -0.66 26.08 16.35
CA SER A 159 0.06 26.22 17.63
C SER A 159 -0.67 25.61 18.83
N GLU A 160 -2.00 25.51 18.75
CA GLU A 160 -2.86 24.91 19.78
C GLU A 160 -3.25 23.47 19.41
N PHE A 161 -3.50 23.24 18.12
CA PHE A 161 -3.95 21.97 17.58
C PHE A 161 -2.88 20.87 17.73
N MET A 162 -1.62 21.14 17.36
CA MET A 162 -0.57 20.13 17.37
C MET A 162 -0.26 19.60 18.79
N PRO A 163 -0.08 20.44 19.83
CA PRO A 163 0.07 19.95 21.20
C PRO A 163 -1.15 19.17 21.69
N ARG A 164 -2.36 19.63 21.34
CA ARG A 164 -3.59 18.93 21.73
C ARG A 164 -3.71 17.55 21.08
N LEU A 165 -3.39 17.44 19.80
CA LEU A 165 -3.35 16.17 19.08
C LEU A 165 -2.35 15.21 19.72
N ALA A 166 -1.15 15.69 20.03
CA ALA A 166 -0.12 14.88 20.69
C ALA A 166 -0.61 14.34 22.04
N ASN A 167 -1.24 15.18 22.87
CA ASN A 167 -1.84 14.76 24.14
C ASN A 167 -2.95 13.72 23.96
N ILE A 168 -3.82 13.88 22.95
CA ILE A 168 -4.89 12.93 22.63
C ILE A 168 -4.29 11.57 22.25
N LEU A 169 -3.26 11.55 21.41
CA LEU A 169 -2.57 10.34 21.00
C LEU A 169 -1.88 9.67 22.19
N GLU A 170 -1.18 10.44 23.04
CA GLU A 170 -0.51 9.93 24.24
C GLU A 170 -1.46 9.25 25.23
N GLN A 171 -2.71 9.70 25.29
CA GLN A 171 -3.75 9.06 26.11
C GLN A 171 -4.27 7.75 25.50
N GLY A 172 -3.73 7.30 24.37
CA GLY A 172 -4.09 6.06 23.70
C GLY A 172 -5.34 6.15 22.84
N ASN A 173 -5.76 7.36 22.46
CA ASN A 173 -6.89 7.54 21.55
C ASN A 173 -6.49 7.27 20.09
N VAL A 174 -7.48 6.90 19.29
CA VAL A 174 -7.35 6.75 17.83
C VAL A 174 -7.99 7.96 17.17
N VAL A 175 -7.27 8.60 16.25
CA VAL A 175 -7.66 9.86 15.61
C VAL A 175 -7.79 9.67 14.11
N GLY A 176 -8.95 10.02 13.54
CA GLY A 176 -9.10 10.17 12.09
C GLY A 176 -8.42 11.47 11.64
N TRP A 177 -7.59 11.38 10.63
CA TRP A 177 -6.81 12.49 10.09
C TRP A 177 -7.15 12.72 8.63
N PHE A 178 -7.58 13.95 8.34
CA PHE A 178 -7.99 14.38 7.01
C PHE A 178 -7.21 15.66 6.66
N SER A 179 -6.35 15.57 5.65
CA SER A 179 -5.66 16.73 5.06
C SER A 179 -6.20 16.98 3.65
N PRO A 180 -6.36 18.24 3.17
CA PRO A 180 -7.05 18.54 1.91
C PRO A 180 -6.74 17.62 0.72
N GLN A 181 -5.48 17.58 0.28
CA GLN A 181 -5.06 16.89 -0.95
C GLN A 181 -4.90 15.37 -0.73
N MET A 182 -5.56 14.55 -1.55
CA MET A 182 -5.50 13.09 -1.47
C MET A 182 -4.25 12.49 -2.09
N GLU A 183 -3.81 11.37 -1.51
CA GLU A 183 -2.79 10.47 -2.07
C GLU A 183 -3.26 9.83 -3.37
N LEU A 184 -2.30 9.46 -4.22
CA LEU A 184 -2.45 8.52 -5.32
C LEU A 184 -1.77 7.20 -4.95
N GLY A 185 -2.53 6.11 -4.91
CA GLY A 185 -2.01 4.78 -4.61
C GLY A 185 -2.88 4.05 -3.59
N LEU A 186 -2.41 2.88 -3.16
CA LEU A 186 -3.15 2.00 -2.23
C LEU A 186 -2.75 2.17 -0.77
N CYS A 187 -1.67 2.90 -0.50
CA CYS A 187 -1.22 3.19 0.85
C CYS A 187 -1.57 4.63 1.20
N ASP A 188 -2.11 4.84 2.39
CA ASP A 188 -2.30 6.19 2.89
C ASP A 188 -0.92 6.77 3.27
N LEU A 189 -0.60 8.02 2.93
CA LEU A 189 0.73 8.65 3.16
C LEU A 189 0.69 9.97 3.97
N GLY A 190 -0.45 10.36 4.53
CA GLY A 190 -0.56 11.46 5.49
C GLY A 190 -1.82 12.31 5.36
N SER A 191 -2.66 12.06 4.36
CA SER A 191 -3.88 12.83 4.08
C SER A 191 -5.16 12.13 4.43
N ARG A 192 -5.21 10.79 4.47
CA ARG A 192 -6.40 10.01 4.83
C ARG A 192 -6.00 8.95 5.85
N TRP A 193 -5.64 9.37 7.05
CA TRP A 193 -5.03 8.50 8.06
C TRP A 193 -5.96 8.17 9.21
N ILE A 194 -5.73 7.00 9.80
CA ILE A 194 -6.15 6.69 11.16
C ILE A 194 -4.87 6.64 11.97
N ILE A 195 -4.65 7.66 12.79
CA ILE A 195 -3.42 7.86 13.57
C ILE A 195 -3.67 7.37 15.00
N ALA A 196 -2.67 6.71 15.58
CA ALA A 196 -2.71 6.24 16.95
C ALA A 196 -1.30 6.16 17.53
N ASP A 197 -1.18 6.04 18.86
CA ASP A 197 0.13 5.97 19.53
C ASP A 197 0.88 4.67 19.18
N SER A 198 2.00 4.81 18.49
CA SER A 198 2.88 3.72 18.07
C SER A 198 3.66 3.07 19.23
N ARG A 199 3.72 3.72 20.40
CA ARG A 199 4.39 3.19 21.60
C ARG A 199 3.54 2.16 22.33
N SER A 200 2.22 2.17 22.11
CA SER A 200 1.29 1.31 22.84
C SER A 200 1.21 -0.09 22.20
N PRO A 201 1.62 -1.16 22.91
CA PRO A 201 1.56 -2.52 22.37
C PRO A 201 0.12 -3.02 22.14
N LYS A 202 -0.87 -2.35 22.74
CA LYS A 202 -2.29 -2.69 22.57
C LYS A 202 -2.90 -2.04 21.33
N MET A 203 -2.26 -1.03 20.75
CA MET A 203 -2.89 -0.16 19.76
C MET A 203 -3.23 -0.87 18.46
N GLN A 204 -2.37 -1.78 18.00
CA GLN A 204 -2.64 -2.60 16.81
C GLN A 204 -3.94 -3.39 16.98
N SER A 205 -4.12 -4.06 18.12
CA SER A 205 -5.33 -4.84 18.41
C SER A 205 -6.57 -3.95 18.51
N VAL A 206 -6.46 -2.79 19.17
CA VAL A 206 -7.56 -1.82 19.26
C VAL A 206 -7.97 -1.35 17.86
N MET A 207 -7.01 -0.96 17.03
CA MET A 207 -7.27 -0.46 15.68
C MET A 207 -7.88 -1.55 14.77
N ASN A 208 -7.37 -2.78 14.83
CA ASN A 208 -7.90 -3.88 14.02
C ASN A 208 -9.30 -4.29 14.46
N LEU A 209 -9.53 -4.51 15.76
CA LEU A 209 -10.77 -5.12 16.24
C LEU A 209 -11.90 -4.11 16.50
N LYS A 210 -11.57 -2.90 17.02
CA LYS A 210 -12.59 -1.92 17.44
C LYS A 210 -12.86 -0.83 16.41
N ILE A 211 -11.88 -0.52 15.56
CA ILE A 211 -11.99 0.59 14.59
C ILE A 211 -12.22 0.06 13.18
N LYS A 212 -11.38 -0.87 12.73
CA LYS A 212 -11.43 -1.41 11.36
C LYS A 212 -12.23 -2.71 11.22
N TYR A 213 -12.66 -3.31 12.34
CA TYR A 213 -13.41 -4.58 12.38
C TYR A 213 -12.80 -5.68 11.49
N ARG A 214 -11.47 -5.83 11.55
CA ARG A 214 -10.68 -6.76 10.74
C ARG A 214 -9.80 -7.67 11.60
N GLU A 215 -9.07 -8.56 10.96
CA GLU A 215 -8.28 -9.57 11.66
C GLU A 215 -7.17 -8.96 12.53
N SER A 216 -6.97 -9.52 13.72
CA SER A 216 -6.06 -8.97 14.73
C SER A 216 -4.59 -8.99 14.32
N PHE A 217 -4.18 -9.94 13.49
CA PHE A 217 -2.79 -10.12 13.04
C PHE A 217 -2.35 -9.14 11.94
N ARG A 218 -3.26 -8.30 11.42
CA ARG A 218 -2.90 -7.27 10.45
C ARG A 218 -1.88 -6.32 11.10
N PRO A 219 -0.75 -6.03 10.43
CA PRO A 219 0.28 -5.16 10.99
C PRO A 219 -0.28 -3.79 11.34
#